data_AF-A0A396JLI1-F1
#
_entry.id   AF-A0A396JLI1-F1
#
_cell.length_a   1.000
_cell.length_b   1.000
_cell.length_c   1.000
_cell.angle_alpha   90.00
_cell.angle_beta   90.00
_cell.angle_gamma   90.00
#
_symmetry.space_group_name_H-M   'P 1'
#
loop_
_entity.id
_entity.type
_entity.pdbx_description
1 polymer ?
#
loop_
_entity_poly.entity_id
_entity_poly.type
_entity_poly.pdbx_seq_one_letter_code
_entity_poly.pdbx_strand_id
1 'polypeptide(L)'
;MQWPIEELEKLGGNQINITGETLQSGSTLEVKGITASQADVEVLFGLPDLQSAELLEPSETNPQELCKEQYASRKCMIGPFGLQALASKDQTEKTTISFRIYRVADHYKCLMISDQTRSSLRQDLKKLIYATIFDIDPNLKTISLRSLIDRSIIESFGDGGKACITNRVYPLLAIEKYAHLYVFNNGSQSVAISQLNAWSMKQAEFRVENSI
;
A
#
# COMPACT_ATOMS: atom_id res chain seq x y z
N MET A 1 -2.52 0.79 18.58
CA MET A 1 -3.19 0.71 17.27
C MET A 1 -3.59 2.13 16.89
N GLN A 2 -3.34 2.53 15.64
CA GLN A 2 -3.70 3.86 15.14
C GLN A 2 -4.63 3.70 13.94
N TRP A 3 -5.66 4.53 13.88
CA TRP A 3 -6.64 4.51 12.79
C TRP A 3 -7.16 5.93 12.57
N PRO A 4 -7.47 6.33 11.32
CA PRO A 4 -8.13 7.62 11.07
C PRO A 4 -9.44 7.71 11.85
N ILE A 5 -9.73 8.89 12.40
CA ILE A 5 -10.99 9.15 13.10
C ILE A 5 -12.19 9.02 12.15
N GLU A 6 -13.35 8.64 12.69
CA GLU A 6 -14.56 8.35 11.91
C GLU A 6 -15.08 9.57 11.13
N GLU A 7 -14.81 10.79 11.58
CA GLU A 7 -15.25 12.01 10.89
C GLU A 7 -14.63 12.15 9.50
N LEU A 8 -13.49 11.51 9.23
CA LEU A 8 -12.89 11.47 7.90
C LEU A 8 -13.84 10.88 6.86
N GLU A 9 -14.67 9.90 7.25
CA GLU A 9 -15.62 9.22 6.36
C GLU A 9 -16.66 10.19 5.79
N LYS A 10 -16.92 11.32 6.47
CA LYS A 10 -17.84 12.38 5.98
C LYS A 10 -17.32 13.07 4.71
N LEU A 11 -16.00 12.99 4.45
CA LEU A 11 -15.40 13.49 3.21
C LEU A 11 -15.51 12.49 2.06
N GLY A 12 -15.96 11.26 2.30
CA GLY A 12 -16.22 10.26 1.28
C GLY A 12 -17.18 10.77 0.21
N GLY A 13 -16.74 10.73 -1.05
CA GLY A 13 -17.53 11.07 -2.23
C GLY A 13 -17.92 9.81 -3.00
N ASN A 14 -17.68 9.83 -4.31
CA ASN A 14 -17.94 8.67 -5.17
C ASN A 14 -17.14 7.44 -4.72
N GLN A 15 -17.79 6.28 -4.64
CA GLN A 15 -17.18 5.02 -4.24
C GLN A 15 -17.10 4.06 -5.42
N ILE A 16 -15.97 3.37 -5.53
CA ILE A 16 -15.76 2.21 -6.39
C ILE A 16 -15.55 0.99 -5.50
N ASN A 17 -16.16 -0.12 -5.90
CA ASN A 17 -16.02 -1.40 -5.22
C ASN A 17 -15.56 -2.48 -6.20
N ILE A 18 -14.62 -3.32 -5.77
CA ILE A 18 -14.13 -4.50 -6.50
C ILE A 18 -14.13 -5.67 -5.53
N THR A 19 -14.71 -6.81 -5.91
CA THR A 19 -14.79 -8.02 -5.07
C THR A 19 -14.53 -9.26 -5.89
N GLY A 20 -13.91 -10.27 -5.28
CA GLY A 20 -13.70 -11.58 -5.89
C GLY A 20 -12.66 -11.64 -7.01
N GLU A 21 -11.90 -10.57 -7.24
CA GLU A 21 -10.85 -10.54 -8.26
C GLU A 21 -9.60 -11.27 -7.79
N THR A 22 -8.96 -12.05 -8.67
CA THR A 22 -7.72 -12.76 -8.33
C THR A 22 -6.53 -12.11 -9.03
N LEU A 23 -5.55 -11.66 -8.25
CA LEU A 23 -4.29 -11.12 -8.73
C LEU A 23 -3.28 -12.25 -8.92
N GLN A 24 -3.14 -12.67 -10.17
CA GLN A 24 -2.11 -13.62 -10.60
C GLN A 24 -0.69 -13.04 -10.40
N SER A 25 0.31 -13.92 -10.38
CA SER A 25 1.73 -13.50 -10.33
C SER A 25 2.06 -12.51 -11.46
N GLY A 26 2.62 -11.35 -11.10
CA GLY A 26 2.99 -10.28 -12.02
C GLY A 26 1.82 -9.44 -12.53
N SER A 27 0.60 -9.65 -12.02
CA SER A 27 -0.57 -8.90 -12.46
C SER A 27 -0.66 -7.52 -11.81
N THR A 28 -1.31 -6.59 -12.52
CA THR A 28 -1.63 -5.25 -12.03
C THR A 28 -3.00 -4.87 -12.57
N LEU A 29 -3.86 -4.37 -11.68
CA LEU A 29 -5.23 -3.93 -11.95
C LEU A 29 -5.35 -2.44 -11.65
N GLU A 30 -5.86 -1.65 -12.61
CA GLU A 30 -6.12 -0.23 -12.41
C GLU A 30 -7.48 0.00 -11.73
N VAL A 31 -7.51 0.79 -10.66
CA VAL A 31 -8.73 1.23 -10.01
C VAL A 31 -9.21 2.52 -10.68
N LYS A 32 -10.23 2.40 -11.53
CA LYS A 32 -10.78 3.50 -12.32
C LYS A 32 -11.99 4.14 -11.63
N GLY A 33 -12.33 5.36 -12.03
CA GLY A 33 -13.56 6.05 -11.56
C GLY A 33 -13.41 6.81 -10.25
N ILE A 34 -12.17 7.04 -9.80
CA ILE A 34 -11.86 7.82 -8.60
C ILE A 34 -10.89 8.98 -8.89
N THR A 35 -10.88 9.98 -8.01
CA THR A 35 -9.83 11.01 -7.97
C THR A 35 -8.59 10.46 -7.26
N ALA A 36 -7.72 9.75 -7.97
CA ALA A 36 -6.60 9.02 -7.37
C ALA A 36 -5.54 9.93 -6.68
N SER A 37 -5.54 11.24 -6.92
CA SER A 37 -4.71 12.20 -6.17
C SER A 37 -5.27 12.57 -4.80
N GLN A 38 -6.55 12.30 -4.53
CA GLN A 38 -7.22 12.63 -3.27
C GLN A 38 -8.28 11.55 -2.97
N ALA A 39 -7.85 10.45 -2.35
CA ALA A 39 -8.65 9.25 -2.18
C ALA A 39 -8.41 8.55 -0.83
N ASP A 40 -9.43 7.85 -0.36
CA ASP A 40 -9.33 6.84 0.70
C ASP A 40 -9.53 5.48 0.05
N VAL A 41 -8.59 4.56 0.26
CA VAL A 41 -8.58 3.25 -0.38
C VAL A 41 -8.40 2.20 0.69
N GLU A 42 -9.31 1.24 0.75
CA GLU A 42 -9.22 0.08 1.63
C GLU A 42 -9.26 -1.19 0.78
N VAL A 43 -8.28 -2.07 0.97
CA VAL A 43 -8.19 -3.37 0.30
C VAL A 43 -8.06 -4.47 1.34
N LEU A 44 -8.88 -5.50 1.22
CA LEU A 44 -8.80 -6.74 1.96
C LEU A 44 -8.27 -7.83 1.03
N PHE A 45 -7.01 -8.20 1.20
CA PHE A 45 -6.36 -9.24 0.41
C PHE A 45 -6.66 -10.61 1.00
N GLY A 46 -7.18 -11.54 0.21
CA GLY A 46 -7.23 -12.97 0.54
C GLY A 46 -5.88 -13.62 0.28
N LEU A 47 -5.35 -14.31 1.29
CA LEU A 47 -4.02 -14.89 1.28
C LEU A 47 -4.05 -16.36 0.82
N PRO A 48 -3.00 -16.82 0.09
CA PRO A 48 -2.80 -18.24 -0.18
C PRO A 48 -2.38 -18.97 1.10
N ASP A 49 -2.08 -20.26 1.00
CA ASP A 49 -1.56 -21.03 2.13
C ASP A 49 -0.21 -20.45 2.62
N LEU A 50 -0.20 -19.97 3.87
CA LEU A 50 0.95 -19.35 4.51
C LEU A 50 2.13 -20.32 4.65
N GLN A 51 1.89 -21.64 4.66
CA GLN A 51 2.98 -22.63 4.71
C GLN A 51 3.96 -22.49 3.54
N SER A 52 3.51 -21.90 2.42
CA SER A 52 4.34 -21.62 1.25
C SER A 52 5.17 -20.33 1.35
N ALA A 53 5.03 -19.56 2.44
CA ALA A 53 5.80 -18.33 2.67
C ALA A 53 7.31 -18.58 2.67
N GLU A 54 8.06 -17.56 2.25
CA GLU A 54 9.53 -17.61 2.25
C GLU A 54 10.06 -17.70 3.69
N LEU A 55 11.10 -18.52 3.89
CA LEU A 55 11.79 -18.59 5.18
C LEU A 55 12.60 -17.32 5.42
N LEU A 56 12.50 -16.81 6.65
CA LEU A 56 13.31 -15.70 7.13
C LEU A 56 14.00 -16.14 8.43
N GLU A 57 15.31 -15.87 8.51
CA GLU A 57 16.11 -16.29 9.67
C GLU A 57 15.68 -15.51 10.91
N PRO A 58 15.64 -16.12 12.11
CA PRO A 58 15.22 -15.44 13.34
C PRO A 58 16.01 -14.17 13.66
N SER A 59 17.27 -14.08 13.22
CA SER A 59 18.13 -12.90 13.37
C SER A 59 17.77 -11.74 12.43
N GLU A 60 17.04 -11.99 11.35
CA GLU A 60 16.65 -11.00 10.34
C GLU A 60 15.43 -10.20 10.81
N THR A 61 15.64 -9.28 11.75
CA THR A 61 14.56 -8.55 12.43
C THR A 61 14.37 -7.12 11.96
N ASN A 62 15.34 -6.53 11.26
CA ASN A 62 15.32 -5.13 10.87
C ASN A 62 14.53 -4.93 9.56
N PRO A 63 13.36 -4.29 9.58
CA PRO A 63 12.52 -4.19 8.39
C PRO A 63 13.14 -3.35 7.26
N GLN A 64 13.99 -2.37 7.56
CA GLN A 64 14.69 -1.55 6.56
C GLN A 64 15.78 -2.36 5.85
N GLU A 65 16.45 -3.26 6.57
CA GLU A 65 17.43 -4.19 5.97
C GLU A 65 16.74 -5.19 5.03
N LEU A 66 15.55 -5.65 5.38
CA LEU A 66 14.72 -6.54 4.55
C LEU A 66 14.22 -5.90 3.25
N CYS A 67 14.41 -4.60 3.07
CA CYS A 67 14.10 -3.87 1.84
C CYS A 67 15.29 -3.74 0.88
N LYS A 68 16.50 -4.14 1.29
CA LYS A 68 17.70 -4.07 0.43
C LYS A 68 17.58 -5.02 -0.76
N GLU A 69 18.35 -4.72 -1.82
CA GLU A 69 18.31 -5.45 -3.10
C GLU A 69 18.43 -6.98 -2.94
N GLN A 70 19.23 -7.46 -1.97
CA GLN A 70 19.40 -8.89 -1.69
C GLN A 70 18.10 -9.61 -1.29
N TYR A 71 17.13 -8.89 -0.71
CA TYR A 71 15.80 -9.41 -0.38
C TYR A 71 14.79 -8.98 -1.44
N ALA A 72 14.91 -7.75 -1.95
CA ALA A 72 13.99 -7.22 -2.96
C ALA A 72 14.00 -8.05 -4.25
N SER A 73 15.17 -8.55 -4.65
CA SER A 73 15.39 -9.42 -5.83
C SER A 73 14.96 -10.86 -5.64
N ARG A 74 14.72 -11.32 -4.40
CA ARG A 74 14.19 -12.66 -4.16
C ARG A 74 12.79 -12.73 -4.70
N LYS A 75 12.53 -13.76 -5.49
CA LYS A 75 11.17 -14.07 -5.94
C LYS A 75 10.41 -14.62 -4.73
N CYS A 76 9.86 -13.73 -3.92
CA CYS A 76 9.13 -14.09 -2.72
C CYS A 76 7.85 -14.85 -3.12
N MET A 77 7.51 -15.86 -2.32
CA MET A 77 6.36 -16.71 -2.61
C MET A 77 5.06 -15.94 -2.42
N ILE A 78 4.92 -15.23 -1.30
CA ILE A 78 3.73 -14.45 -0.96
C ILE A 78 4.13 -12.97 -0.88
N GLY A 79 3.96 -12.28 -2.02
CA GLY A 79 4.28 -10.87 -2.22
C GLY A 79 5.59 -10.62 -2.98
N PRO A 80 5.91 -9.35 -3.28
CA PRO A 80 5.16 -8.16 -2.85
C PRO A 80 3.81 -8.02 -3.57
N PHE A 81 2.75 -7.76 -2.80
CA PHE A 81 1.42 -7.40 -3.30
C PHE A 81 0.89 -6.19 -2.53
N GLY A 82 0.04 -5.37 -3.15
CA GLY A 82 -0.48 -4.16 -2.52
C GLY A 82 -0.94 -3.10 -3.51
N LEU A 83 -0.67 -1.83 -3.20
CA LEU A 83 -1.08 -0.65 -3.96
C LEU A 83 0.10 0.04 -4.64
N GLN A 84 -0.17 0.63 -5.81
CA GLN A 84 0.67 1.65 -6.42
C GLN A 84 -0.14 2.94 -6.50
N ALA A 85 0.17 3.87 -5.61
CA ALA A 85 -0.52 5.14 -5.45
C ALA A 85 0.29 6.28 -6.08
N LEU A 86 -0.42 7.36 -6.45
CA LEU A 86 0.16 8.51 -7.15
C LEU A 86 1.05 8.04 -8.30
N ALA A 87 0.50 7.13 -9.12
CA ALA A 87 1.19 6.53 -10.23
C ALA A 87 0.88 7.28 -11.53
N SER A 88 1.87 7.40 -12.43
CA SER A 88 1.62 7.85 -13.80
C SER A 88 1.00 6.71 -14.61
N LYS A 89 0.32 7.04 -15.72
CA LYS A 89 -0.36 6.04 -16.56
C LYS A 89 0.55 4.92 -17.08
N ASP A 90 1.80 5.27 -17.40
CA ASP A 90 2.85 4.36 -17.84
C ASP A 90 3.61 3.72 -16.66
N GLN A 91 3.20 4.02 -15.43
CA GLN A 91 3.84 3.63 -14.17
C GLN A 91 5.32 4.03 -14.07
N THR A 92 5.79 5.00 -14.87
CA THR A 92 7.14 5.56 -14.77
C THR A 92 7.36 6.11 -13.37
N GLU A 93 6.41 6.93 -12.89
CA GLU A 93 6.31 7.34 -11.50
C GLU A 93 5.27 6.51 -10.75
N LYS A 94 5.58 6.11 -9.52
CA LYS A 94 4.65 5.47 -8.58
C LYS A 94 5.23 5.39 -7.18
N THR A 95 4.36 5.45 -6.18
CA THR A 95 4.69 5.06 -4.80
C THR A 95 4.08 3.70 -4.52
N THR A 96 4.90 2.72 -4.12
CA THR A 96 4.45 1.34 -3.94
C THR A 96 4.29 1.02 -2.47
N ILE A 97 3.08 0.66 -2.05
CA ILE A 97 2.76 0.22 -0.70
C ILE A 97 2.42 -1.27 -0.78
N SER A 98 3.15 -2.11 -0.05
CA SER A 98 3.03 -3.56 -0.25
C SER A 98 3.31 -4.37 1.00
N PHE A 99 2.84 -5.62 0.98
CA PHE A 99 3.16 -6.64 1.96
C PHE A 99 4.03 -7.73 1.37
N ARG A 100 4.90 -8.28 2.21
CA ARG A 100 5.55 -9.58 2.03
C ARG A 100 5.29 -10.43 3.27
N ILE A 101 5.05 -11.72 3.09
CA ILE A 101 4.82 -12.64 4.20
C ILE A 101 5.97 -13.64 4.29
N TYR A 102 6.52 -13.76 5.49
CA TYR A 102 7.63 -14.63 5.83
C TYR A 102 7.22 -15.64 6.89
N ARG A 103 7.83 -16.83 6.84
CA ARG A 103 7.81 -17.81 7.91
C ARG A 103 9.11 -17.73 8.70
N VAL A 104 9.01 -17.57 10.03
CA VAL A 104 10.15 -17.51 10.95
C VAL A 104 9.96 -18.62 11.98
N ALA A 105 10.74 -19.70 11.86
CA ALA A 105 10.51 -20.94 12.61
C ALA A 105 9.03 -21.40 12.48
N ASP A 106 8.29 -21.43 13.59
CA ASP A 106 6.88 -21.86 13.66
C ASP A 106 5.88 -20.69 13.65
N HIS A 107 6.34 -19.47 13.37
CA HIS A 107 5.54 -18.25 13.35
C HIS A 107 5.58 -17.57 11.97
N TYR A 108 4.68 -16.60 11.77
CA TYR A 108 4.60 -15.83 10.53
C TYR A 108 4.74 -14.34 10.81
N LYS A 109 5.46 -13.65 9.92
CA LYS A 109 5.64 -12.20 9.97
C LYS A 109 5.21 -11.57 8.66
N CYS A 110 4.58 -10.40 8.77
CA CYS A 110 4.27 -9.56 7.63
C CYS A 110 5.20 -8.34 7.63
N LEU A 111 5.91 -8.15 6.53
CA LEU A 111 6.69 -6.95 6.24
C LEU A 111 5.84 -6.01 5.39
N MET A 112 5.50 -4.85 5.94
CA MET A 112 4.87 -3.75 5.21
C MET A 112 5.95 -2.80 4.71
N ILE A 113 5.92 -2.49 3.42
CA ILE A 113 6.91 -1.66 2.74
C ILE A 113 6.19 -0.52 2.05
N SER A 114 6.73 0.68 2.17
CA SER A 114 6.38 1.85 1.37
C SER A 114 7.61 2.34 0.61
N ASP A 115 7.68 1.97 -0.66
CA ASP A 115 8.80 2.25 -1.56
C ASP A 115 8.51 3.51 -2.40
N GLN A 116 9.29 4.55 -2.13
CA GLN A 116 9.24 5.82 -2.85
C GLN A 116 10.32 5.98 -3.92
N THR A 117 11.17 4.97 -4.19
CA THR A 117 12.33 5.09 -5.09
C THR A 117 11.93 5.58 -6.49
N ARG A 118 10.72 5.22 -6.93
CA ARG A 118 10.11 5.64 -8.21
C ARG A 118 8.99 6.66 -8.04
N SER A 119 8.85 7.30 -6.89
CA SER A 119 7.74 8.24 -6.61
C SER A 119 7.80 9.55 -7.39
N SER A 120 8.94 9.90 -7.97
CA SER A 120 9.15 11.15 -8.71
C SER A 120 10.29 11.02 -9.71
N LEU A 121 10.25 11.78 -10.81
CA LEU A 121 11.35 11.97 -11.76
C LEU A 121 12.32 13.08 -11.35
N ARG A 122 11.96 13.90 -10.35
CA ARG A 122 12.81 14.98 -9.83
C ARG A 122 14.06 14.40 -9.17
N GLN A 123 15.22 15.01 -9.41
CA GLN A 123 16.52 14.50 -8.96
C GLN A 123 16.94 15.04 -7.58
N ASP A 124 16.38 16.18 -7.16
CA ASP A 124 16.67 16.89 -5.91
C ASP A 124 15.91 16.34 -4.70
N LEU A 125 15.10 15.28 -4.88
CA LEU A 125 14.29 14.69 -3.83
C LEU A 125 14.95 13.45 -3.23
N LYS A 126 14.94 13.39 -1.90
CA LYS A 126 15.25 12.15 -1.18
C LYS A 126 14.09 11.17 -1.32
N LYS A 127 14.35 10.02 -1.94
CA LYS A 127 13.37 8.95 -2.16
C LYS A 127 13.77 7.75 -1.33
N LEU A 128 13.03 7.49 -0.26
CA LEU A 128 13.36 6.44 0.70
C LEU A 128 12.36 5.30 0.66
N ILE A 129 12.85 4.14 1.09
CA ILE A 129 12.00 3.02 1.44
C ILE A 129 11.77 3.05 2.95
N TYR A 130 10.52 3.04 3.35
CA TYR A 130 10.12 2.85 4.74
C TYR A 130 9.51 1.46 4.88
N ALA A 131 9.77 0.80 6.00
CA ALA A 131 9.21 -0.51 6.26
C ALA A 131 9.00 -0.74 7.75
N THR A 132 8.07 -1.63 8.04
CA THR A 132 7.85 -2.17 9.39
C THR A 132 7.46 -3.63 9.27
N ILE A 133 7.79 -4.41 10.29
CA ILE A 133 7.51 -5.84 10.35
C ILE A 133 6.70 -6.13 11.61
N PHE A 134 5.69 -6.99 11.49
CA PHE A 134 4.81 -7.36 12.60
C PHE A 134 4.37 -8.82 12.49
N ASP A 135 4.03 -9.42 13.63
CA ASP A 135 3.56 -10.81 13.69
C ASP A 135 2.12 -10.93 13.19
N ILE A 136 1.84 -12.03 12.48
CA ILE A 136 0.50 -12.36 11.98
C ILE A 136 0.05 -13.74 12.44
N ASP A 137 -1.26 -13.94 12.53
CA ASP A 137 -1.85 -15.23 12.93
C ASP A 137 -1.50 -16.32 11.89
N PRO A 138 -1.03 -17.51 12.30
CA PRO A 138 -0.78 -18.64 11.40
C PRO A 138 -1.99 -19.06 10.54
N ASN A 139 -3.21 -18.76 11.00
CA ASN A 139 -4.46 -19.04 10.31
C ASN A 139 -5.03 -17.83 9.57
N LEU A 140 -4.29 -16.71 9.49
CA LEU A 140 -4.74 -15.47 8.86
C LEU A 140 -5.15 -15.75 7.41
N LYS A 141 -6.43 -15.53 7.11
CA LYS A 141 -6.99 -15.72 5.75
C LYS A 141 -6.97 -14.45 4.92
N THR A 142 -7.03 -13.30 5.58
CA THR A 142 -7.07 -12.00 4.92
C THR A 142 -6.20 -10.99 5.64
N ILE A 143 -5.60 -10.07 4.88
CA ILE A 143 -4.85 -8.93 5.44
C ILE A 143 -5.37 -7.62 4.82
N SER A 144 -5.61 -6.61 5.66
CA SER A 144 -6.11 -5.30 5.19
C SER A 144 -4.98 -4.30 4.95
N LEU A 145 -5.19 -3.43 3.96
CA LEU A 145 -4.40 -2.23 3.72
C LEU A 145 -5.36 -1.07 3.48
N ARG A 146 -5.30 -0.05 4.34
CA ARG A 146 -5.94 1.24 4.07
C ARG A 146 -4.89 2.28 3.73
N SER A 147 -5.09 3.07 2.68
CA SER A 147 -4.20 4.16 2.30
C SER A 147 -5.01 5.43 2.06
N LEU A 148 -4.72 6.46 2.85
CA LEU A 148 -5.17 7.82 2.61
C LEU A 148 -4.18 8.51 1.68
N ILE A 149 -4.64 8.96 0.53
CA ILE A 149 -3.84 9.63 -0.49
C ILE A 149 -4.34 11.06 -0.58
N ASP A 150 -3.46 12.03 -0.31
CA ASP A 150 -3.75 13.45 -0.49
C ASP A 150 -2.54 14.18 -1.09
N ARG A 151 -2.50 14.18 -2.42
CA ARG A 151 -1.53 14.86 -3.28
C ARG A 151 -0.07 14.52 -2.98
N SER A 152 0.51 15.15 -1.96
CA SER A 152 1.92 14.97 -1.59
C SER A 152 2.12 14.14 -0.33
N ILE A 153 1.05 13.63 0.27
CA ILE A 153 1.09 12.74 1.43
C ILE A 153 0.33 11.45 1.16
N ILE A 154 0.88 10.34 1.64
CA ILE A 154 0.19 9.05 1.71
C ILE A 154 0.34 8.52 3.14
N GLU A 155 -0.76 8.18 3.78
CA GLU A 155 -0.78 7.51 5.10
C GLU A 155 -1.34 6.12 4.92
N SER A 156 -0.54 5.10 5.23
CA SER A 156 -0.88 3.70 5.01
C SER A 156 -0.97 2.94 6.33
N PHE A 157 -2.07 2.22 6.50
CA PHE A 157 -2.45 1.47 7.68
C PHE A 157 -2.58 -0.01 7.31
N GLY A 158 -1.64 -0.84 7.78
CA GLY A 158 -1.65 -2.27 7.57
C GLY A 158 -2.35 -3.02 8.71
N ASP A 159 -3.16 -4.01 8.33
CA ASP A 159 -3.89 -4.93 9.20
C ASP A 159 -4.63 -4.25 10.35
N GLY A 160 -5.53 -3.32 9.98
CA GLY A 160 -6.32 -2.56 10.96
C GLY A 160 -5.50 -1.59 11.81
N GLY A 161 -4.38 -1.08 11.28
CA GLY A 161 -3.55 -0.09 11.99
C GLY A 161 -2.54 -0.68 12.99
N LYS A 162 -2.22 -1.97 12.86
CA LYS A 162 -1.06 -2.59 13.52
C LYS A 162 0.25 -2.03 13.00
N ALA A 163 0.30 -1.71 11.71
CA ALA A 163 1.42 -1.05 11.04
C ALA A 163 0.95 0.27 10.44
N CYS A 164 1.72 1.34 10.64
CA CYS A 164 1.43 2.65 10.06
C CYS A 164 2.70 3.20 9.40
N ILE A 165 2.58 3.67 8.16
CA ILE A 165 3.67 4.33 7.44
C ILE A 165 3.12 5.57 6.75
N THR A 166 3.73 6.73 7.06
CA THR A 166 3.42 8.01 6.41
C THR A 166 4.54 8.42 5.49
N ASN A 167 4.18 8.79 4.25
CA ASN A 167 5.11 9.12 3.18
C ASN A 167 4.81 10.52 2.65
N ARG A 168 5.86 11.28 2.32
CA ARG A 168 5.76 12.50 1.51
C ARG A 168 6.37 12.24 0.14
N VAL A 169 5.63 12.52 -0.93
CA VAL A 169 6.05 12.27 -2.31
C VAL A 169 5.66 13.44 -3.21
N TYR A 170 6.42 13.65 -4.29
CA TYR A 170 6.26 14.81 -5.16
C TYR A 170 6.44 14.42 -6.64
N PRO A 171 5.50 13.63 -7.20
CA PRO A 171 5.55 13.22 -8.61
C PRO A 171 5.54 14.43 -9.55
N LEU A 172 6.08 14.26 -10.75
CA LEU A 172 6.07 15.24 -11.84
C LEU A 172 4.92 15.01 -12.82
N LEU A 173 4.59 13.74 -13.07
CA LEU A 173 3.58 13.27 -14.01
C LEU A 173 2.27 12.91 -13.30
N ALA A 174 2.35 12.21 -12.17
CA ALA A 174 1.21 11.69 -11.43
C ALA A 174 0.54 12.77 -10.53
N ILE A 175 0.10 13.87 -11.13
CA ILE A 175 -0.47 15.03 -10.43
C ILE A 175 -1.94 15.22 -10.81
N GLU A 176 -2.79 15.52 -9.82
CA GLU A 176 -4.23 15.70 -9.99
C GLU A 176 -4.87 14.58 -10.82
N LYS A 177 -5.58 14.94 -11.91
CA LYS A 177 -6.26 14.01 -12.81
C LYS A 177 -5.35 13.03 -13.56
N TYR A 178 -4.03 13.23 -13.52
CA TYR A 178 -3.03 12.34 -14.12
C TYR A 178 -2.46 11.34 -13.13
N ALA A 179 -2.84 11.43 -11.85
CA ALA A 179 -2.58 10.37 -10.90
C ALA A 179 -3.50 9.17 -11.19
N HIS A 180 -2.94 7.99 -11.11
CA HIS A 180 -3.62 6.71 -11.21
C HIS A 180 -3.39 5.91 -9.92
N LEU A 181 -4.29 4.97 -9.67
CA LEU A 181 -4.21 4.00 -8.59
C LEU A 181 -4.25 2.60 -9.18
N TYR A 182 -3.30 1.75 -8.75
CA TYR A 182 -3.29 0.35 -9.14
C TYR A 182 -3.21 -0.55 -7.91
N VAL A 183 -3.75 -1.76 -8.05
CA VAL A 183 -3.52 -2.89 -7.15
C VAL A 183 -2.70 -3.92 -7.90
N PHE A 184 -1.70 -4.52 -7.24
CA PHE A 184 -0.77 -5.42 -7.92
C PHE A 184 -0.38 -6.62 -7.08
N ASN A 185 0.13 -7.65 -7.75
CA ASN A 185 0.82 -8.77 -7.14
C ASN A 185 2.04 -9.16 -7.97
N ASN A 186 3.23 -9.02 -7.40
CA ASN A 186 4.50 -9.46 -7.99
C ASN A 186 5.10 -10.69 -7.27
N GLY A 187 4.35 -11.30 -6.35
CA GLY A 187 4.71 -12.58 -5.74
C GLY A 187 4.42 -13.76 -6.65
N SER A 188 5.01 -14.92 -6.33
CA SER A 188 4.80 -16.15 -7.12
C SER A 188 3.41 -16.75 -6.93
N GLN A 189 2.87 -16.68 -5.72
CA GLN A 189 1.52 -17.12 -5.41
C GLN A 189 0.51 -16.04 -5.78
N SER A 190 -0.69 -16.46 -6.20
CA SER A 190 -1.81 -15.55 -6.40
C SER A 190 -2.35 -15.06 -5.06
N VAL A 191 -2.85 -13.82 -5.05
CA VAL A 191 -3.61 -13.25 -3.92
C VAL A 191 -4.96 -12.79 -4.44
N ALA A 192 -6.00 -12.88 -3.63
CA ALA A 192 -7.33 -12.41 -4.00
C ALA A 192 -7.55 -10.98 -3.49
N ILE A 193 -8.28 -10.16 -4.24
CA ILE A 193 -8.95 -8.98 -3.73
C ILE A 193 -10.30 -9.46 -3.20
N SER A 194 -10.35 -9.80 -1.91
CA SER A 194 -11.61 -10.23 -1.27
C SER A 194 -12.61 -9.08 -1.31
N GLN A 195 -12.12 -7.89 -0.99
CA GLN A 195 -12.87 -6.64 -1.13
C GLN A 195 -11.90 -5.48 -1.35
N LEU A 196 -12.28 -4.54 -2.20
CA LEU A 196 -11.64 -3.25 -2.33
C LEU A 196 -12.72 -2.18 -2.36
N ASN A 197 -12.56 -1.15 -1.54
CA ASN A 197 -13.34 0.05 -1.57
C ASN A 197 -12.41 1.24 -1.82
N ALA A 198 -12.76 2.11 -2.75
CA ALA A 198 -12.02 3.35 -2.98
C ALA A 198 -13.00 4.51 -3.08
N TRP A 199 -12.79 5.53 -2.27
CA TRP A 199 -13.59 6.75 -2.24
C TRP A 199 -12.78 7.92 -2.78
N SER A 200 -13.39 8.69 -3.69
CA SER A 200 -12.87 10.02 -4.02
C SER A 200 -13.18 10.96 -2.86
N MET A 201 -12.16 11.55 -2.24
CA MET A 201 -12.32 12.36 -1.04
C MET A 201 -12.61 13.81 -1.40
N LYS A 202 -13.62 14.41 -0.78
CA LYS A 202 -13.90 15.85 -0.87
C LYS A 202 -12.81 16.63 -0.13
N GLN A 203 -12.61 17.89 -0.53
CA GLN A 203 -11.75 18.79 0.22
C GLN A 203 -12.39 19.14 1.57
N ALA A 204 -11.57 19.22 2.62
CA ALA A 204 -12.00 19.77 3.89
C ALA A 204 -12.20 21.30 3.79
N GLU A 205 -13.13 21.85 4.58
CA GLU A 205 -13.33 23.29 4.67
C GLU A 205 -12.28 23.92 5.60
N PHE A 206 -11.46 24.82 5.05
CA PHE A 206 -10.55 25.66 5.84
C PHE A 206 -11.10 27.09 5.87
N ARG A 207 -11.52 27.56 7.04
CA ARG A 207 -11.97 28.94 7.25
C ARG A 207 -10.80 29.78 7.75
N VAL A 208 -10.57 30.92 7.12
CA VAL A 208 -9.62 31.93 7.60
C VAL A 208 -10.42 32.95 8.40
N GLU A 209 -10.28 32.92 9.71
CA GLU A 209 -10.78 34.00 10.57
C GLU A 209 -9.75 35.12 10.55
N ASN A 210 -10.05 36.20 9.82
CA ASN A 210 -9.26 37.42 9.91
C ASN A 210 -9.68 38.14 11.19
N SER A 211 -8.73 38.33 12.11
CA SER A 211 -8.87 39.22 13.26
C SER A 211 -9.15 40.64 12.76
N ILE A 212 -10.25 41.24 13.22
CA ILE A 212 -10.61 42.66 12.98
C ILE A 212 -9.70 43.57 13.80
#